data_AF-A0A6P8P743-F1
#
_entry.id   AF-A0A6P8P743-F1
#
_cell.length_a   1.000
_cell.length_b   1.000
_cell.length_c   1.000
_cell.angle_alpha   90.00
_cell.angle_beta   90.00
_cell.angle_gamma   90.00
#
_symmetry.space_group_name_H-M   'P 1'
#
loop_
_entity.id
_entity.type
_entity.pdbx_description
1 polymer ?
#
loop_
_entity_poly.entity_id
_entity_poly.type
_entity_poly.pdbx_seq_one_letter_code
_entity_poly.pdbx_strand_id
1 'polypeptide(L)'
;MKMVTEKTHRVFRVIEIKEDTRLADVETYWDWLVEVKLPELTKELLCPPVCHETIKGINCTTCKKHAMKCLSLKTCYPDEMDILDTVILLACSSALSIVAGGILCATEFRRKK
;
A
#
# COMPACT_ATOMS: atom_id res chain seq x y z
N MET A 1 9.63 14.30 -2.77
CA MET A 1 9.95 15.50 -1.96
C MET A 1 9.66 16.82 -2.65
N LYS A 2 10.25 17.14 -3.82
CA LYS A 2 10.10 18.46 -4.48
C LYS A 2 8.66 18.96 -4.60
N MET A 3 7.72 18.08 -5.00
CA MET A 3 6.30 18.44 -5.13
C MET A 3 5.65 18.87 -3.81
N VAL A 4 5.93 18.18 -2.70
CA VAL A 4 5.36 18.53 -1.39
C VAL A 4 5.95 19.85 -0.91
N THR A 5 7.26 20.03 -1.07
CA THR A 5 7.92 21.29 -0.71
C THR A 5 7.36 22.47 -1.49
N GLU A 6 7.15 22.31 -2.80
CA GLU A 6 6.55 23.35 -3.65
C GLU A 6 5.10 23.66 -3.26
N LYS A 7 4.28 22.63 -3.01
CA LYS A 7 2.89 22.80 -2.58
C LYS A 7 2.81 23.49 -1.21
N THR A 8 3.61 23.06 -0.24
CA THR A 8 3.68 23.68 1.09
C THR A 8 4.11 25.14 1.00
N HIS A 9 5.14 25.45 0.20
CA HIS A 9 5.55 26.84 -0.03
C HIS A 9 4.41 27.69 -0.60
N ARG A 10 3.64 27.16 -1.56
CA ARG A 10 2.48 27.87 -2.11
C ARG A 10 1.40 28.11 -1.07
N VAL A 11 1.07 27.12 -0.23
CA VAL A 11 0.06 27.28 0.82
C VAL A 11 0.48 28.32 1.84
N PHE A 12 1.72 28.28 2.32
CA PHE A 12 2.23 29.28 3.25
C PHE A 12 2.22 30.69 2.65
N ARG A 13 2.52 30.84 1.36
CA ARG A 13 2.42 32.14 0.68
C ARG A 13 0.99 32.66 0.63
N VAL A 14 -0.01 31.79 0.45
CA VAL A 14 -1.42 32.19 0.48
C VAL A 14 -1.86 32.65 1.88
N ILE A 15 -1.38 31.95 2.92
CA ILE A 15 -1.62 32.32 4.32
C ILE A 15 -0.90 33.63 4.65
N GLU A 16 0.29 33.87 4.13
CA GLU A 16 1.00 35.14 4.35
C GLU A 16 0.29 36.34 3.70
N ILE A 17 -0.30 36.15 2.51
CA ILE A 17 -0.97 37.22 1.76
C ILE A 17 -2.34 37.58 2.35
N LYS A 18 -3.03 36.63 2.98
CA LYS A 18 -4.31 36.90 3.62
C LYS A 18 -4.04 37.55 4.98
N GLU A 19 -4.16 38.87 5.07
CA GLU A 19 -3.95 39.62 6.34
C GLU A 19 -4.81 39.11 7.52
N ASP A 20 -5.92 38.43 7.24
CA ASP A 20 -6.82 37.83 8.26
C ASP A 20 -6.46 36.40 8.68
N THR A 21 -5.52 35.72 8.02
CA THR A 21 -5.20 34.32 8.34
C THR A 21 -4.33 34.21 9.59
N ARG A 22 -4.78 33.36 10.50
CA ARG A 22 -4.27 33.25 11.87
C ARG A 22 -3.21 32.14 11.95
N LEU A 23 -2.44 32.14 13.03
CA LEU A 23 -1.62 30.99 13.47
C LEU A 23 -2.41 29.67 13.40
N ALA A 24 -3.72 29.71 13.66
CA ALA A 24 -4.63 28.57 13.56
C ALA A 24 -4.69 27.93 12.16
N ASP A 25 -4.60 28.72 11.07
CA ASP A 25 -4.61 28.17 9.70
C ASP A 25 -3.30 27.47 9.36
N VAL A 26 -2.19 27.99 9.90
CA VAL A 26 -0.85 27.37 9.80
C VAL A 26 -0.83 26.06 10.58
N GLU A 27 -1.32 26.06 11.81
CA GLU A 27 -1.44 24.87 12.65
C GLU A 27 -2.32 23.80 11.98
N THR A 28 -3.50 24.19 11.50
CA THR A 28 -4.41 23.26 10.81
C THR A 28 -3.75 22.63 9.58
N TYR A 29 -3.04 23.42 8.77
CA TYR A 29 -2.32 22.89 7.62
C TYR A 29 -1.15 21.99 8.03
N TRP A 30 -0.43 22.37 9.09
CA TRP A 30 0.70 21.60 9.61
C TRP A 30 0.26 20.24 10.13
N ASP A 31 -0.82 20.19 10.91
CA ASP A 31 -1.40 18.95 11.44
C ASP A 31 -1.81 18.03 10.29
N TRP A 32 -2.53 18.55 9.30
CA TRP A 32 -2.87 17.77 8.10
C TRP A 32 -1.62 17.26 7.34
N LEU A 33 -0.58 18.09 7.21
CA LEU A 33 0.64 17.72 6.51
C LEU A 33 1.36 16.56 7.23
N VAL A 34 1.46 16.63 8.56
CA VAL A 34 2.18 15.66 9.39
C VAL A 34 1.39 14.38 9.61
N GLU A 35 0.09 14.49 9.87
CA GLU A 35 -0.74 13.34 10.26
C GLU A 35 -1.31 12.60 9.05
N VAL A 36 -1.53 13.29 7.93
CA VAL A 36 -2.18 12.70 6.76
C VAL A 36 -1.22 12.61 5.60
N LYS A 37 -0.71 13.74 5.11
CA LYS A 37 -0.02 13.78 3.82
C LYS A 37 1.35 13.09 3.82
N LEU A 38 2.14 13.28 4.88
CA LEU A 38 3.47 12.66 5.01
C LEU A 38 3.39 11.13 5.20
N PRO A 39 2.50 10.59 6.06
CA PRO A 39 2.29 9.15 6.18
C PRO A 39 1.80 8.51 4.89
N GLU A 40 0.84 9.11 4.18
CA GLU A 40 0.38 8.65 2.87
C GLU A 40 1.55 8.53 1.88
N LEU A 41 2.33 9.60 1.73
CA LEU A 41 3.48 9.61 0.83
C LEU A 41 4.55 8.60 1.25
N THR A 42 4.77 8.45 2.56
CA THR A 42 5.71 7.46 3.09
C THR A 42 5.27 6.05 2.75
N LYS A 43 3.98 5.76 2.87
CA LYS A 43 3.40 4.47 2.48
C LYS A 43 3.59 4.23 0.98
N GLU A 44 3.21 5.19 0.13
CA GLU A 44 3.40 5.09 -1.33
C GLU A 44 4.86 4.82 -1.73
N LEU A 45 5.82 5.44 -1.05
CA LEU A 45 7.25 5.30 -1.34
C LEU A 45 7.89 4.04 -0.78
N LEU A 46 7.36 3.49 0.32
CA LEU A 46 7.89 2.29 0.97
C LEU A 46 7.21 1.01 0.48
N CYS A 47 6.10 1.13 -0.22
CA CYS A 47 5.34 0.00 -0.74
C CYS A 47 5.78 -0.42 -2.15
N PRO A 48 5.61 -1.70 -2.51
CA PRO A 48 5.74 -2.15 -3.90
C PRO A 48 4.68 -1.48 -4.80
N PRO A 49 4.97 -1.20 -6.08
CA PRO A 49 6.21 -1.54 -6.82
C PRO A 49 7.34 -0.50 -6.69
N VAL A 50 7.13 0.59 -5.94
CA VAL A 50 8.09 1.71 -5.86
C VAL A 50 9.34 1.31 -5.07
N CYS A 51 9.15 0.49 -4.04
CA CYS A 51 10.21 0.00 -3.16
C CYS A 51 10.36 -1.53 -3.30
N HIS A 52 11.57 -2.00 -3.62
CA HIS A 52 11.88 -3.43 -3.73
C HIS A 52 12.50 -4.02 -2.45
N GLU A 53 13.66 -3.49 -2.03
CA GLU A 53 14.36 -3.97 -0.82
C GLU A 53 14.64 -2.84 0.17
N THR A 54 15.27 -1.76 -0.32
CA THR A 54 15.57 -0.58 0.50
C THR A 54 15.44 0.70 -0.31
N ILE A 55 15.14 1.80 0.39
CA ILE A 55 15.13 3.15 -0.17
C ILE A 55 15.95 4.09 0.72
N LYS A 56 16.57 5.10 0.12
CA LYS A 56 17.28 6.14 0.88
C LYS A 56 16.26 7.13 1.46
N GLY A 57 16.02 7.02 2.76
CA GLY A 57 15.21 7.97 3.52
C GLY A 57 16.07 8.95 4.32
N ILE A 58 15.43 9.97 4.89
CA ILE A 58 16.05 10.86 5.86
C ILE A 58 15.43 10.56 7.22
N ASN A 59 16.25 10.32 8.22
CA ASN A 59 15.79 10.20 9.60
C ASN A 59 15.53 11.61 10.15
N CYS A 60 14.28 11.93 10.50
CA CYS A 60 13.88 13.26 10.94
C CYS A 60 14.54 13.68 12.26
N THR A 61 14.87 12.74 13.15
CA THR A 61 15.50 13.02 14.45
C THR A 61 16.97 13.36 14.31
N THR A 62 17.70 12.69 13.42
CA THR A 62 19.15 12.86 13.25
C THR A 62 19.51 13.71 12.03
N CYS A 63 18.54 14.03 11.17
CA CYS A 63 18.71 14.68 9.87
C CYS A 63 19.70 13.95 8.94
N LYS A 64 20.00 12.67 9.21
CA LYS A 64 20.93 11.86 8.42
C LYS A 64 20.18 10.99 7.42
N LYS A 65 20.80 10.80 6.25
CA LYS A 65 20.31 9.84 5.25
C LYS A 65 20.59 8.42 5.75
N HIS A 66 19.60 7.56 5.66
CA HIS A 66 19.71 6.16 6.07
C HIS A 66 18.91 5.26 5.11
N ALA A 67 19.35 4.02 4.93
CA ALA A 67 18.62 3.02 4.15
C ALA A 67 17.44 2.50 4.97
N MET A 68 16.22 2.76 4.51
CA MET A 68 15.00 2.23 5.11
C MET A 68 14.60 0.98 4.33
N LYS A 69 14.18 -0.07 5.05
CA LYS A 69 13.63 -1.27 4.40
C LYS A 69 12.24 -0.98 3.86
N CYS A 70 11.91 -1.59 2.72
CA CYS A 70 10.57 -1.52 2.17
C CYS A 70 9.55 -2.21 3.09
N LEU A 71 8.30 -1.77 3.02
CA LEU A 71 7.19 -2.39 3.74
C LEU A 71 6.77 -3.70 3.05
N SER A 72 6.27 -4.64 3.85
CA SER A 72 5.74 -5.90 3.31
C SER A 72 4.44 -5.64 2.53
N LEU A 73 4.16 -6.48 1.52
CA LEU A 73 2.95 -6.38 0.69
C LEU A 73 1.67 -6.36 1.55
N LYS A 74 1.62 -7.23 2.57
CA LYS A 74 0.51 -7.32 3.54
C LYS A 74 0.28 -6.03 4.34
N THR A 75 1.35 -5.29 4.67
CA THR A 75 1.24 -4.01 5.36
C THR A 75 0.73 -2.91 4.43
N CYS A 76 1.08 -3.00 3.15
CA CYS A 76 0.69 -2.02 2.14
C CYS A 76 -0.77 -2.21 1.70
N TYR A 77 -1.14 -3.45 1.41
CA TYR A 77 -2.41 -3.87 0.81
C TYR A 77 -3.04 -4.98 1.65
N PRO A 78 -3.69 -4.62 2.78
CA PRO A 78 -4.30 -5.62 3.66
C PRO A 78 -5.51 -6.34 3.03
N ASP A 79 -6.15 -5.73 2.04
CA ASP A 79 -7.36 -6.24 1.38
C ASP A 79 -7.08 -6.97 0.05
N GLU A 80 -5.84 -6.94 -0.46
CA GLU A 80 -5.48 -7.77 -1.61
C GLU A 80 -5.29 -9.22 -1.15
N MET A 81 -6.05 -10.15 -1.74
CA MET A 81 -5.83 -11.58 -1.53
C MET A 81 -4.39 -11.92 -1.92
N ASP A 82 -3.69 -12.57 -1.00
CA ASP A 82 -2.30 -12.93 -1.22
C ASP A 82 -2.19 -13.86 -2.44
N ILE A 83 -1.09 -13.79 -3.17
CA ILE A 83 -0.85 -14.68 -4.33
C ILE A 83 -0.98 -16.14 -3.89
N LEU A 84 -0.57 -16.42 -2.64
CA LEU A 84 -0.70 -17.72 -2.01
C LEU A 84 -2.16 -18.17 -1.86
N ASP A 85 -3.06 -17.28 -1.43
CA ASP A 85 -4.49 -17.59 -1.29
C ASP A 85 -5.13 -17.90 -2.65
N THR A 86 -4.72 -17.17 -3.68
CA THR A 86 -5.17 -17.40 -5.06
C THR A 86 -4.69 -18.77 -5.58
N VAL A 87 -3.44 -19.13 -5.32
CA VAL A 87 -2.87 -20.45 -5.69
C VAL A 87 -3.58 -21.58 -4.95
N ILE A 88 -3.88 -21.41 -3.66
CA ILE A 88 -4.60 -22.40 -2.85
C ILE A 88 -6.01 -22.61 -3.40
N LEU A 89 -6.75 -21.55 -3.71
CA LEU A 89 -8.10 -21.64 -4.30
C LEU A 89 -8.09 -22.37 -5.66
N LEU A 90 -7.10 -22.10 -6.50
CA LEU A 90 -6.90 -22.79 -7.78
C LEU A 90 -6.57 -24.28 -7.60
N ALA A 91 -5.70 -24.61 -6.64
CA ALA A 91 -5.38 -25.99 -6.31
C ALA A 91 -6.62 -26.75 -5.80
N CYS A 92 -7.40 -26.15 -4.91
CA CYS A 92 -8.63 -26.76 -4.38
C CYS A 92 -9.68 -26.98 -5.47
N SER A 93 -9.94 -25.99 -6.33
CA SER A 93 -10.94 -26.09 -7.40
C SER A 93 -10.58 -27.13 -8.47
N SER A 94 -9.29 -27.24 -8.81
CA SER A 94 -8.80 -28.27 -9.73
C SER A 94 -8.92 -29.68 -9.13
N ALA A 95 -8.55 -29.86 -7.85
CA ALA A 95 -8.71 -31.13 -7.15
C ALA A 95 -10.18 -31.60 -7.10
N LEU A 96 -11.11 -30.69 -6.77
CA LEU A 96 -12.54 -30.96 -6.77
C LEU A 96 -13.04 -31.43 -8.14
N SER A 97 -12.57 -30.79 -9.22
CA SER A 97 -12.94 -31.14 -10.59
C SER A 97 -12.47 -32.54 -10.98
N ILE A 98 -11.24 -32.91 -10.59
CA ILE A 98 -10.67 -34.24 -10.84
C ILE A 98 -11.47 -35.31 -10.07
N VAL A 99 -11.79 -35.05 -8.81
CA VAL A 99 -12.57 -35.98 -7.98
C VAL A 99 -13.97 -36.18 -8.57
N ALA A 100 -14.65 -35.10 -8.95
CA ALA A 100 -15.96 -35.17 -9.59
C ALA A 100 -15.92 -35.97 -10.90
N GLY A 101 -14.92 -35.72 -11.75
CA GLY A 101 -14.69 -36.48 -12.98
C GLY A 101 -14.44 -37.97 -12.73
N GLY A 102 -13.62 -38.30 -11.72
CA GLY A 102 -13.37 -39.69 -11.31
C GLY A 102 -14.62 -40.42 -10.84
N ILE A 103 -15.48 -39.75 -10.05
CA ILE A 103 -16.75 -40.31 -9.58
C ILE A 103 -17.69 -40.56 -10.77
N LEU A 104 -17.84 -39.59 -11.67
CA LEU A 104 -18.63 -39.74 -12.90
C LEU A 104 -18.17 -40.94 -13.74
N CYS A 105 -16.87 -41.04 -14.00
CA CYS A 105 -16.28 -42.17 -14.72
C CYS A 105 -16.57 -43.51 -14.03
N ALA A 106 -16.45 -43.59 -12.70
CA ALA A 106 -16.74 -44.80 -11.95
C ALA A 106 -18.23 -45.19 -12.02
N THR A 107 -19.14 -44.21 -11.96
CA THR A 107 -20.58 -44.47 -12.07
C THR A 107 -21.00 -44.94 -13.46
N GLU A 108 -20.44 -44.37 -14.52
CA GLU A 108 -20.68 -44.80 -15.91
C GLU A 108 -20.15 -46.22 -16.16
N PHE A 109 -18.95 -46.55 -15.65
CA PHE A 109 -18.38 -47.89 -15.81
C PHE A 109 -19.20 -48.96 -15.07
N ARG A 110 -19.76 -48.64 -13.90
CA ARG A 110 -20.66 -49.55 -13.17
C ARG A 110 -22.03 -49.70 -13.84
N ARG A 111 -22.53 -48.70 -14.56
CA ARG A 111 -23.80 -48.78 -15.30
C ARG A 111 -23.71 -49.58 -16.59
N LYS A 112 -22.54 -49.61 -17.24
CA LYS A 112 -22.31 -50.36 -18.49
C LYS A 112 -21.98 -51.84 -18.28
N LYS A 113 -21.79 -52.28 -17.04
CA LYS A 113 -21.47 -53.65 -16.66
C LYS A 113 -22.72 -54.35 -16.13
#